data_AF-A0A2N2BN65-F1
#
_entry.id   AF-A0A2N2BN65-F1
#
_cell.length_a   1.000
_cell.length_b   1.000
_cell.length_c   1.000
_cell.angle_alpha   90.00
_cell.angle_beta   90.00
_cell.angle_gamma   90.00
#
_symmetry.space_group_name_H-M   'P 1'
#
loop_
_entity.id
_entity.type
_entity.pdbx_description
1 polymer ?
#
loop_
_entity_poly.entity_id
_entity_poly.type
_entity_poly.pdbx_seq_one_letter_code
_entity_poly.pdbx_strand_id
1 'polypeptide(L)'
;MKKFKKVVDERQELELYKIEHVCFWIVFWLLLGSIIVQSMVLNAPFSQWGFEWSIFMISCGGVIVGCYKKGQWDFYSKPTTKNYLLYSLIGAGAFALIYAITMYMNHAYLKDNLLALGVLTAFIFALLFALIFVALFVTGTLVKKRQKKLEDQFGDDDLE
;
A
#
# COMPACT_ATOMS: atom_id res chain seq x y z
N MET A 1 34.82 -14.65 8.15
CA MET A 1 34.44 -14.07 9.46
C MET A 1 33.02 -14.53 9.80
N LYS A 2 32.88 -15.57 10.65
CA LYS A 2 31.57 -15.97 11.21
C LYS A 2 31.26 -14.99 12.36
N LYS A 3 30.59 -13.87 12.07
CA LYS A 3 30.10 -12.96 13.12
C LYS A 3 28.57 -12.95 13.07
N PHE A 4 27.97 -13.05 14.26
CA PHE A 4 26.57 -13.34 14.58
C PHE A 4 26.19 -14.81 14.54
N LYS A 5 26.63 -15.56 15.57
CA LYS A 5 25.93 -16.78 15.96
C LYS A 5 24.60 -16.32 16.59
N LYS A 6 23.48 -16.72 16.02
CA LYS A 6 22.13 -16.44 16.54
C LYS A 6 22.04 -17.00 17.97
N VAL A 7 21.89 -16.12 18.95
CA VAL A 7 21.73 -16.47 20.39
C VAL A 7 20.26 -16.52 20.80
N VAL A 8 19.38 -16.06 19.89
CA VAL A 8 17.97 -15.78 20.14
C VAL A 8 17.12 -16.95 19.66
N ASP A 9 16.25 -17.43 20.54
CA ASP A 9 15.29 -18.50 20.25
C ASP A 9 14.22 -18.01 19.26
N GLU A 10 13.61 -18.90 18.49
CA GLU A 10 12.61 -18.55 17.45
C GLU A 10 11.44 -17.75 18.03
N ARG A 11 11.07 -18.00 19.29
CA ARG A 11 10.06 -17.21 20.02
C ARG A 11 10.45 -15.75 20.21
N GLN A 12 11.71 -15.50 20.59
CA GLN A 12 12.19 -14.15 20.83
C GLN A 12 12.34 -13.36 19.52
N GLU A 13 12.70 -14.02 18.41
CA GLU A 13 12.67 -13.38 17.09
C GLU A 13 11.26 -12.99 16.67
N LEU A 14 10.26 -13.84 16.92
CA LEU A 14 8.86 -13.51 16.63
C LEU A 14 8.36 -12.32 17.45
N GLU A 15 8.76 -12.18 18.71
CA GLU A 15 8.45 -11.02 19.53
C GLU A 15 9.10 -9.75 18.99
N LEU A 16 10.37 -9.82 18.58
CA LEU A 16 11.06 -8.71 17.97
C LEU A 16 10.38 -8.25 16.67
N TYR A 17 10.02 -9.19 15.78
CA TYR A 17 9.31 -8.88 14.54
C TYR A 17 7.94 -8.23 14.78
N LYS A 18 7.22 -8.60 15.84
CA LYS A 18 5.94 -7.94 16.18
C LYS A 18 6.16 -6.47 16.57
N ILE A 19 7.20 -6.18 17.34
CA ILE A 19 7.55 -4.81 17.73
C ILE A 19 7.97 -4.00 16.49
N GLU A 20 8.86 -4.55 15.67
CA GLU A 20 9.29 -3.90 14.42
C GLU A 20 8.10 -3.61 13.49
N HIS A 21 7.16 -4.55 13.37
CA HIS A 21 5.94 -4.37 12.58
C HIS A 21 5.08 -3.23 13.12
N VAL A 22 4.85 -3.16 14.43
CA VAL A 22 4.07 -2.08 15.05
C VAL A 22 4.76 -0.73 14.87
N CYS A 23 6.06 -0.64 15.12
CA CYS A 23 6.85 0.58 14.91
C CYS A 23 6.79 1.04 13.45
N PHE A 24 6.95 0.11 12.50
CA PHE A 24 6.86 0.42 11.08
C PHE A 24 5.50 1.02 10.71
N TRP A 25 4.39 0.41 11.15
CA TRP A 25 3.06 0.93 10.84
C TRP A 25 2.79 2.30 11.49
N ILE A 26 3.26 2.53 12.72
CA ILE A 26 3.14 3.85 13.36
C ILE A 26 3.86 4.91 12.53
N VAL A 27 5.12 4.65 12.15
CA VAL A 27 5.91 5.59 11.34
C VAL A 27 5.27 5.78 9.96
N PHE A 28 4.76 4.72 9.35
CA PHE A 28 4.11 4.75 8.05
C PHE A 28 2.86 5.66 8.05
N TRP A 29 1.97 5.50 9.04
CA TRP A 29 0.78 6.34 9.17
C TRP A 29 1.11 7.78 9.54
N LEU A 30 2.13 8.00 10.39
CA LEU A 30 2.59 9.33 10.75
C LEU A 30 3.17 10.08 9.53
N LEU A 31 3.93 9.39 8.70
CA LEU A 31 4.51 9.94 7.49
C LEU A 31 3.43 10.26 6.44
N LEU A 32 2.41 9.40 6.30
CA LEU A 32 1.24 9.72 5.48
C LEU A 32 0.49 10.95 6.00
N GLY A 33 0.29 11.06 7.32
CA GLY A 33 -0.32 12.23 7.95
C GLY A 33 0.45 13.52 7.70
N SER A 34 1.79 13.47 7.78
CA SER A 34 2.67 14.60 7.47
C SER A 34 2.44 15.12 6.05
N ILE A 35 2.45 14.22 5.06
CA ILE A 35 2.24 14.57 3.65
C ILE A 35 0.86 15.22 3.44
N ILE A 36 -0.19 14.70 4.07
CA ILE A 36 -1.54 15.26 3.97
C ILE A 36 -1.58 16.67 4.57
N VAL A 37 -1.00 16.89 5.75
CA VAL A 37 -0.96 18.20 6.41
C VAL A 37 -0.14 19.20 5.59
N GLN A 38 1.02 18.81 5.09
CA GLN A 38 1.86 19.68 4.26
C GLN A 38 1.17 20.04 2.93
N SER A 39 0.47 19.08 2.32
CA SER A 39 -0.26 19.28 1.06
C SER A 39 -1.53 20.12 1.24
N MET A 40 -2.30 19.93 2.34
CA MET A 40 -3.62 20.56 2.50
C MET A 40 -3.60 21.85 3.34
N VAL A 41 -2.82 21.88 4.42
CA VAL A 41 -2.83 22.98 5.40
C VAL A 41 -1.78 24.04 5.03
N LEU A 42 -0.60 23.61 4.62
CA LEU A 42 0.53 24.50 4.38
C LEU A 42 0.65 24.94 2.91
N ASN A 43 -0.08 24.29 1.98
CA ASN A 43 0.05 24.52 0.53
C ASN A 43 1.51 24.56 0.07
N ALA A 44 2.34 23.71 0.69
CA ALA A 44 3.77 23.69 0.45
C ALA A 44 4.07 23.21 -0.98
N PRO A 45 5.01 23.84 -1.71
CA PRO A 45 5.39 23.38 -3.03
C PRO A 45 5.98 21.97 -2.95
N PHE A 46 5.77 21.16 -4.00
CA PHE A 46 6.23 19.76 -4.09
C PHE A 46 7.73 19.58 -3.79
N SER A 47 8.54 20.61 -4.00
CA SER A 47 9.96 20.59 -3.66
C SER A 47 10.25 20.39 -2.16
N GLN A 48 9.32 20.76 -1.26
CA GLN A 48 9.53 20.64 0.19
C GLN A 48 9.16 19.24 0.70
N TRP A 49 8.06 18.67 0.21
CA TRP A 49 7.53 17.40 0.69
C TRP A 49 7.78 16.22 -0.24
N GLY A 50 8.41 16.45 -1.41
CA GLY A 50 8.73 15.42 -2.38
C GLY A 50 9.66 14.33 -1.85
N PHE A 51 10.54 14.66 -0.90
CA PHE A 51 11.39 13.66 -0.24
C PHE A 51 10.59 12.75 0.71
N GLU A 52 9.66 13.31 1.48
CA GLU A 52 8.74 12.53 2.32
C GLU A 52 7.89 11.60 1.45
N TRP A 53 7.35 12.12 0.35
CA TRP A 53 6.61 11.32 -0.63
C TRP A 53 7.46 10.19 -1.22
N SER A 54 8.73 10.45 -1.53
CA SER A 54 9.64 9.43 -2.05
C SER A 54 9.91 8.31 -1.04
N ILE A 55 10.15 8.65 0.24
CA ILE A 55 10.31 7.68 1.33
C ILE A 55 9.04 6.84 1.50
N PHE A 56 7.87 7.48 1.41
CA PHE A 56 6.59 6.79 1.46
C PHE A 56 6.46 5.76 0.34
N MET A 57 6.78 6.13 -0.90
CA MET A 57 6.72 5.23 -2.05
C MET A 57 7.69 4.05 -1.94
N ILE A 58 8.92 4.29 -1.44
CA ILE A 58 9.90 3.22 -1.18
C ILE A 58 9.37 2.25 -0.13
N SER A 59 8.78 2.77 0.96
CA SER A 59 8.19 1.97 2.03
C SER A 59 7.04 1.10 1.51
N CYS A 60 6.13 1.66 0.70
CA CYS A 60 5.08 0.92 0.02
C CYS A 60 5.64 -0.20 -0.87
N GLY A 61 6.65 0.12 -1.69
CA GLY A 61 7.32 -0.88 -2.54
C GLY A 61 7.97 -2.01 -1.74
N GLY A 62 8.62 -1.67 -0.62
CA GLY A 62 9.24 -2.64 0.29
C GLY A 62 8.21 -3.63 0.87
N VAL A 63 7.05 -3.13 1.31
CA VAL A 63 5.95 -3.98 1.80
C VAL A 63 5.45 -4.91 0.69
N ILE A 64 5.20 -4.39 -0.51
CA ILE A 64 4.73 -5.20 -1.66
C ILE A 64 5.74 -6.30 -2.02
N VAL A 65 7.03 -5.98 -2.09
CA VAL A 65 8.10 -6.95 -2.37
C VAL A 65 8.21 -7.98 -1.24
N GLY A 66 8.06 -7.56 0.01
CA GLY A 66 8.02 -8.44 1.19
C GLY A 66 6.87 -9.44 1.14
N CYS A 67 5.65 -8.95 0.87
CA CYS A 67 4.44 -9.78 0.68
C CYS A 67 4.63 -10.76 -0.49
N TYR A 68 5.21 -10.29 -1.60
CA TYR A 68 5.50 -11.14 -2.76
C TYR A 68 6.51 -12.25 -2.43
N LYS A 69 7.65 -11.93 -1.80
CA LYS A 69 8.70 -12.92 -1.49
C LYS A 69 8.20 -14.05 -0.60
N LYS A 70 7.37 -13.71 0.39
CA LYS A 70 6.77 -14.67 1.33
C LYS A 70 5.54 -15.39 0.75
N GLY A 71 5.03 -14.98 -0.41
CA GLY A 71 3.81 -15.56 -1.01
C GLY A 71 2.56 -15.35 -0.14
N GLN A 72 2.62 -14.43 0.82
CA GLN A 72 1.54 -14.17 1.77
C GLN A 72 0.73 -12.99 1.25
N TRP A 73 -0.49 -13.29 0.79
CA TRP A 73 -1.43 -12.32 0.23
C TRP A 73 -2.08 -11.45 1.33
N ASP A 74 -2.60 -12.11 2.35
CA ASP A 74 -3.17 -11.51 3.56
C ASP A 74 -3.43 -12.65 4.57
N PHE A 75 -3.41 -12.37 5.88
CA PHE A 75 -3.70 -13.38 6.92
C PHE A 75 -5.20 -13.76 6.95
N TYR A 76 -6.07 -12.91 6.42
CA TYR A 76 -7.53 -13.04 6.59
C TYR A 76 -8.33 -13.14 5.28
N SER A 77 -7.72 -12.99 4.11
CA SER A 77 -8.46 -12.97 2.84
C SER A 77 -7.83 -13.84 1.76
N LYS A 78 -8.67 -14.72 1.18
CA LYS A 78 -8.30 -15.48 -0.02
C LYS A 78 -8.22 -14.54 -1.22
N PRO A 79 -7.22 -14.69 -2.10
CA PRO A 79 -7.06 -13.90 -3.33
C PRO A 79 -8.22 -14.14 -4.30
N THR A 80 -9.30 -13.39 -4.08
CA THR A 80 -10.58 -13.48 -4.78
C THR A 80 -10.86 -12.13 -5.44
N THR A 81 -11.35 -12.13 -6.69
CA THR A 81 -11.62 -10.92 -7.48
C THR A 81 -12.52 -9.92 -6.75
N LYS A 82 -13.43 -10.40 -5.90
CA LYS A 82 -14.30 -9.57 -5.06
C LYS A 82 -13.53 -8.72 -4.04
N ASN A 83 -12.49 -9.28 -3.42
CA ASN A 83 -11.67 -8.55 -2.45
C ASN A 83 -10.81 -7.52 -3.15
N TYR A 84 -10.30 -7.80 -4.35
CA TYR A 84 -9.53 -6.81 -5.11
C TYR A 84 -10.38 -5.60 -5.47
N LEU A 85 -11.62 -5.83 -5.91
CA LEU A 85 -12.58 -4.76 -6.17
C LEU A 85 -12.90 -3.96 -4.91
N LEU A 86 -13.10 -4.62 -3.76
CA LEU A 86 -13.43 -3.93 -2.52
C LEU A 86 -12.25 -3.08 -2.02
N TYR A 87 -11.04 -3.62 -2.00
CA TYR A 87 -9.85 -2.88 -1.59
C TYR A 87 -9.51 -1.75 -2.56
N SER A 88 -9.64 -1.96 -3.88
CA SER A 88 -9.44 -0.90 -4.87
C SER A 88 -10.50 0.20 -4.74
N LEU A 89 -11.75 -0.16 -4.41
CA LEU A 89 -12.82 0.81 -4.19
C LEU A 89 -12.58 1.66 -2.94
N ILE A 90 -12.23 1.03 -1.82
CA ILE A 90 -11.93 1.73 -0.56
C ILE A 90 -10.71 2.65 -0.73
N GLY A 91 -9.64 2.11 -1.32
CA GLY A 91 -8.40 2.85 -1.55
C GLY A 91 -8.62 4.04 -2.49
N ALA A 92 -9.19 3.81 -3.67
CA ALA A 92 -9.48 4.88 -4.62
C ALA A 92 -10.48 5.90 -4.06
N GLY A 93 -11.49 5.44 -3.31
CA GLY A 93 -12.51 6.30 -2.71
C GLY A 93 -11.94 7.25 -1.66
N ALA A 94 -11.13 6.72 -0.74
CA ALA A 94 -10.45 7.54 0.26
C ALA A 94 -9.54 8.59 -0.37
N PHE A 95 -8.72 8.20 -1.37
CA PHE A 95 -7.85 9.13 -2.08
C PHE A 95 -8.62 10.19 -2.88
N ALA A 96 -9.67 9.78 -3.60
CA ALA A 96 -10.49 10.70 -4.37
C ALA A 96 -11.21 11.72 -3.48
N LEU A 97 -11.68 11.30 -2.29
CA LEU A 97 -12.27 12.22 -1.30
C LEU A 97 -11.25 13.25 -0.81
N ILE A 98 -10.05 12.81 -0.42
CA ILE A 98 -8.99 13.72 0.04
C ILE A 98 -8.60 14.71 -1.06
N TYR A 99 -8.46 14.22 -2.30
CA TYR A 99 -8.15 15.06 -3.46
C TYR A 99 -9.27 16.07 -3.76
N ALA A 100 -10.53 15.64 -3.74
CA ALA A 100 -11.68 16.51 -3.96
C ALA A 100 -11.75 17.64 -2.94
N ILE A 101 -11.52 17.34 -1.65
CA ILE A 101 -11.50 18.34 -0.58
C ILE A 101 -10.35 19.33 -0.81
N THR A 102 -9.15 18.83 -1.13
CA THR A 102 -7.97 19.67 -1.40
C THR A 102 -8.24 20.61 -2.57
N MET A 103 -8.79 20.09 -3.67
CA MET A 103 -9.09 20.87 -4.87
C MET A 103 -10.18 21.92 -4.61
N TYR A 104 -11.21 21.57 -3.84
CA TYR A 104 -12.27 22.48 -3.42
C TYR A 104 -11.74 23.62 -2.54
N MET A 105 -10.79 23.35 -1.63
CA MET A 105 -10.20 24.37 -0.77
C MET A 105 -9.29 25.32 -1.55
N ASN A 106 -8.53 24.82 -2.52
CA ASN A 106 -7.46 25.59 -3.16
C ASN A 106 -7.88 26.40 -4.40
N HIS A 107 -8.93 25.97 -5.12
CA HIS A 107 -9.30 26.57 -6.41
C HIS A 107 -10.71 27.18 -6.36
N ALA A 108 -10.78 28.51 -6.19
CA ALA A 108 -12.04 29.25 -6.22
C ALA A 108 -12.81 29.09 -7.55
N TYR A 109 -12.11 29.01 -8.68
CA TYR A 109 -12.70 28.85 -10.02
C TYR A 109 -13.50 27.54 -10.19
N LEU A 110 -13.11 26.49 -9.46
CA LEU A 110 -13.78 25.19 -9.52
C LEU A 110 -15.00 25.11 -8.60
N LYS A 111 -15.14 26.06 -7.65
CA LYS A 111 -16.38 26.20 -6.86
C LYS A 111 -17.54 26.68 -7.72
N ASP A 112 -17.25 27.58 -8.66
CA ASP A 112 -18.26 28.13 -9.57
C ASP A 112 -18.71 27.10 -10.63
N ASN A 113 -17.85 26.15 -10.99
CA ASN A 113 -18.15 25.06 -11.92
C ASN A 113 -18.13 23.69 -11.24
N LEU A 114 -19.12 23.44 -10.39
CA LEU A 114 -19.27 22.18 -9.64
C LEU A 114 -19.27 20.94 -10.54
N LEU A 115 -19.84 21.04 -11.75
CA LEU A 115 -19.86 19.95 -12.73
C LEU A 115 -18.44 19.59 -13.21
N ALA A 116 -17.58 20.58 -13.47
CA ALA A 116 -16.21 20.34 -13.91
C ALA A 116 -15.37 19.70 -12.80
N LEU A 117 -15.55 20.15 -11.55
CA LEU A 117 -14.90 19.54 -10.38
C LEU A 117 -15.35 18.09 -10.20
N GLY A 118 -16.65 17.81 -10.34
CA GLY A 118 -17.19 16.45 -10.26
C GLY A 118 -16.64 15.52 -11.34
N VAL A 119 -16.60 15.98 -12.60
CA VAL A 119 -16.06 15.18 -13.72
C VAL A 119 -14.57 14.90 -13.54
N LEU A 120 -13.76 15.90 -13.17
CA LEU A 120 -12.33 15.72 -12.97
C LEU A 120 -12.02 14.78 -11.80
N THR A 121 -12.75 14.93 -10.69
CA THR A 121 -12.63 14.03 -9.53
C THR A 121 -13.03 12.60 -9.88
N ALA A 122 -14.14 12.42 -10.61
CA ALA A 122 -14.60 11.11 -11.06
C ALA A 122 -13.61 10.45 -12.02
N PHE A 123 -13.00 11.22 -12.92
CA PHE A 123 -11.98 10.74 -13.84
C PHE A 123 -10.72 10.26 -13.11
N ILE A 124 -10.21 11.04 -12.14
CA ILE A 124 -9.07 10.65 -11.31
C ILE A 124 -9.40 9.41 -10.48
N PHE A 125 -10.59 9.35 -9.88
CA PHE A 125 -11.06 8.18 -9.15
C PHE A 125 -11.07 6.94 -10.03
N ALA A 126 -11.61 7.02 -11.24
CA ALA A 126 -11.67 5.90 -12.18
C ALA A 126 -10.27 5.41 -12.59
N LEU A 127 -9.34 6.33 -12.87
CA LEU A 127 -7.95 6.01 -13.19
C LEU A 127 -7.24 5.34 -12.01
N LEU A 128 -7.33 5.90 -10.81
CA LEU A 128 -6.75 5.33 -9.60
C LEU A 128 -7.33 3.96 -9.29
N PHE A 129 -8.65 3.81 -9.40
CA PHE A 129 -9.34 2.54 -9.21
C PHE A 129 -8.81 1.48 -10.18
N ALA A 130 -8.70 1.82 -11.47
CA ALA A 130 -8.16 0.91 -12.48
C ALA A 130 -6.70 0.53 -12.17
N LEU A 131 -5.85 1.50 -11.80
CA LEU A 131 -4.45 1.24 -11.44
C LEU A 131 -4.31 0.33 -10.21
N ILE A 132 -5.04 0.61 -9.14
CA ILE A 132 -5.01 -0.21 -7.92
C ILE A 132 -5.55 -1.61 -8.21
N PHE A 133 -6.63 -1.71 -8.99
CA PHE A 133 -7.22 -2.99 -9.37
C PHE A 133 -6.23 -3.84 -10.19
N VAL A 134 -5.57 -3.24 -11.19
CA VAL A 134 -4.54 -3.93 -12.00
C VAL A 134 -3.36 -4.34 -11.12
N ALA A 135 -2.88 -3.47 -10.23
CA ALA A 135 -1.78 -3.79 -9.32
C ALA A 135 -2.14 -4.98 -8.40
N LEU A 136 -3.33 -4.99 -7.81
CA LEU A 136 -3.84 -6.10 -7.00
C LEU A 136 -4.04 -7.38 -7.82
N PHE A 137 -4.54 -7.27 -9.05
CA PHE A 137 -4.72 -8.42 -9.92
C PHE A 137 -3.37 -9.05 -10.31
N VAL A 138 -2.38 -8.24 -10.68
CA VAL A 138 -1.03 -8.68 -11.05
C VAL A 138 -0.34 -9.30 -9.84
N THR A 139 -0.32 -8.62 -8.70
CA THR A 139 0.25 -9.18 -7.47
C THR A 139 -0.46 -10.46 -7.07
N GLY A 140 -1.78 -10.55 -7.22
CA GLY A 140 -2.59 -11.72 -6.86
C GLY A 140 -2.28 -12.95 -7.70
N THR A 141 -2.16 -12.75 -9.01
CA THR A 141 -1.79 -13.83 -9.94
C THR A 141 -0.34 -14.28 -9.72
N LEU A 142 0.57 -13.35 -9.44
CA LEU A 142 1.97 -13.65 -9.13
C LEU A 142 2.13 -14.41 -7.82
N VAL A 143 1.38 -14.04 -6.77
CA VAL A 143 1.37 -14.75 -5.49
C VAL A 143 0.82 -16.16 -5.66
N LYS A 144 -0.28 -16.37 -6.40
CA LYS A 144 -0.79 -17.72 -6.71
C LYS A 144 0.24 -18.60 -7.42
N LYS A 145 0.98 -18.05 -8.38
CA LYS A 145 2.06 -18.78 -9.07
C LYS A 145 3.18 -19.18 -8.11
N ARG A 146 3.54 -18.31 -7.18
CA ARG A 146 4.61 -18.59 -6.20
C ARG A 146 4.16 -19.57 -5.13
N GLN A 147 2.90 -19.48 -4.68
CA GLN A 147 2.31 -20.43 -3.75
C GLN A 147 2.27 -21.83 -4.35
N LYS A 148 1.85 -21.97 -5.62
CA LYS A 148 1.88 -23.25 -6.32
C LYS A 148 3.29 -23.84 -6.44
N LYS A 149 4.30 -23.01 -6.70
CA LYS A 149 5.71 -23.45 -6.71
C LYS A 149 6.20 -23.93 -5.34
N LEU A 150 5.72 -23.33 -4.25
CA LEU A 150 6.07 -23.77 -2.90
C LEU A 150 5.37 -25.10 -2.58
N GLU A 151 4.10 -25.25 -2.96
CA GLU A 151 3.35 -26.49 -2.80
C GLU A 151 4.00 -27.65 -3.60
N ASP A 152 4.38 -27.42 -4.86
CA ASP A 152 5.07 -28.43 -5.69
C ASP A 152 6.47 -28.78 -5.14
N GLN A 153 7.14 -27.85 -4.44
CA GLN A 153 8.51 -28.04 -3.95
C GLN A 153 8.59 -28.71 -2.57
N PHE A 154 7.55 -28.59 -1.74
CA PHE A 154 7.49 -29.21 -0.42
C PHE A 154 6.52 -30.39 -0.35
N GLY A 155 5.58 -30.51 -1.29
CA GLY A 155 4.63 -31.64 -1.34
C GLY A 155 5.24 -32.94 -1.88
N ASP A 156 6.30 -32.85 -2.68
CA ASP A 156 7.03 -34.03 -3.19
C ASP A 156 8.05 -34.58 -2.17
N ASP A 157 8.55 -33.74 -1.23
CA ASP A 157 9.49 -34.15 -0.16
C ASP A 157 8.79 -34.97 0.95
N ASP A 158 7.45 -34.92 1.05
CA ASP A 158 6.66 -35.68 2.04
C ASP A 158 6.27 -37.09 1.54
N LEU A 159 6.66 -37.47 0.32
CA LEU A 159 6.28 -38.74 -0.33
C LEU A 159 7.46 -39.73 -0.58
N GLU A 160 8.69 -39.40 -0.16
CA GLU A 160 9.85 -40.32 -0.12
C GLU A 160 10.16 -40.80 1.31
#